data_AF-A0A1F9YAS5-F1
#
_entry.id   AF-A0A1F9YAS5-F1
#
_cell.length_a   1.000
_cell.length_b   1.000
_cell.length_c   1.000
_cell.angle_alpha   90.00
_cell.angle_beta   90.00
_cell.angle_gamma   90.00
#
_symmetry.space_group_name_H-M   'P 1'
#
loop_
_entity.id
_entity.type
_entity.pdbx_description
1 polymer ?
#
loop_
_entity_poly.entity_id
_entity_poly.type
_entity_poly.pdbx_seq_one_letter_code
_entity_poly.pdbx_strand_id
1 'polypeptide(L)'
;MHFLAGGNLAWLSLLAVPILIHLINRRRAVTHRFAAVEFLFRNKVTTARRFRLKSLLLLLLRLLMLASLVLGGALPLFYSGADRQFMGNRGGEPLAVLFDNSASMAYHPDSLSAFSAGEAFLERYLEQEQPDRLILIPLIGEIKAVERDPASGLLGEWRKEIHLTFAHGDMLTRLRELKRLLLQDNRITRAVIVSDFTKSAFSGVPDSFFQGMNIRFILCQANPSEGARNVGLTGLMQSRRSDNRYDLRFDAEVLNGAGRSLDRYPLSLFLGEKNPLNFFLSGQSGERIIKSFTLDPEGRPLPAFFRLPQDSLRCDDRFYFVYAPPAPLRCLLVDGDPGAHYTRAESYFLERVLTDPSMGPQEVRIITPLQLDDQALSDRKLLFLCNLVPSVSQMKTIEKFVRSGNGLFISLGDHISIEDFNTRLSSFFGRSLRDRKRGFGHEQADPAILSVGGLDHPATRLLNRITDPQDYLFTDLFLLEPSPNNQSKTLLSLSSGEPLLLSAKIGKGQAFLYLSTM
;
A
#
# COMPACT_ATOMS: atom_id res chain seq x y z
N MET A 1 -22.03 3.61 -49.52
CA MET A 1 -20.63 3.98 -49.26
C MET A 1 -20.57 5.49 -49.17
N HIS A 2 -20.02 6.00 -48.09
CA HIS A 2 -19.77 7.44 -47.94
C HIS A 2 -18.27 7.66 -48.08
N PHE A 3 -17.89 8.70 -48.81
CA PHE A 3 -16.50 9.10 -49.00
C PHE A 3 -16.27 10.39 -48.23
N LEU A 4 -15.26 10.43 -47.36
CA LEU A 4 -14.94 11.60 -46.53
C LEU A 4 -14.49 12.80 -47.38
N ALA A 5 -13.84 12.52 -48.51
CA ALA A 5 -13.46 13.53 -49.49
C ALA A 5 -14.15 13.22 -50.83
N GLY A 6 -15.47 13.42 -50.90
CA GLY A 6 -16.27 13.13 -52.10
C GLY A 6 -15.78 13.84 -53.37
N GLY A 7 -15.17 15.04 -53.23
CA GLY A 7 -14.54 15.75 -54.34
C GLY A 7 -13.38 14.99 -55.00
N ASN A 8 -12.74 14.07 -54.26
CA ASN A 8 -11.63 13.29 -54.80
C ASN A 8 -12.09 12.21 -55.80
N LEU A 9 -13.37 11.89 -55.86
CA LEU A 9 -13.92 10.98 -56.87
C LEU A 9 -13.82 11.56 -58.29
N ALA A 10 -13.76 12.89 -58.43
CA ALA A 10 -13.54 13.54 -59.73
C ALA A 10 -12.19 13.13 -60.36
N TRP A 11 -11.19 12.76 -59.56
CA TRP A 11 -9.89 12.27 -60.04
C TRP A 11 -9.97 10.89 -60.72
N LEU A 12 -11.07 10.14 -60.58
CA LEU A 12 -11.31 8.93 -61.38
C LEU A 12 -11.32 9.23 -62.89
N SER A 13 -11.59 10.47 -63.30
CA SER A 13 -11.47 10.89 -64.71
C SER A 13 -10.07 10.70 -65.29
N LEU A 14 -9.00 10.70 -64.48
CA LEU A 14 -7.63 10.39 -64.94
C LEU A 14 -7.43 8.94 -65.38
N LEU A 15 -8.33 8.02 -65.01
CA LEU A 15 -8.33 6.66 -65.56
C LEU A 15 -8.58 6.64 -67.07
N ALA A 16 -9.14 7.72 -67.65
CA ALA A 16 -9.28 7.86 -69.09
C ALA A 16 -7.93 8.02 -69.81
N VAL A 17 -6.89 8.53 -69.13
CA VAL A 17 -5.58 8.83 -69.75
C VAL A 17 -4.86 7.56 -70.24
N PRO A 18 -4.67 6.49 -69.42
CA PRO A 18 -4.08 5.25 -69.91
C PRO A 18 -4.91 4.56 -71.00
N ILE A 19 -6.23 4.68 -70.94
CA ILE A 19 -7.16 4.10 -71.94
C ILE A 19 -6.99 4.83 -73.27
N LEU A 20 -6.98 6.16 -73.26
CA LEU A 20 -6.77 6.99 -74.44
C LEU A 20 -5.39 6.75 -75.05
N ILE A 21 -4.33 6.70 -74.23
CA ILE A 21 -2.97 6.37 -74.71
C ILE A 21 -2.95 4.97 -75.32
N HIS A 22 -3.60 3.98 -74.71
CA HIS A 22 -3.67 2.63 -75.27
C HIS A 22 -4.40 2.59 -76.62
N LEU A 23 -5.49 3.36 -76.76
CA LEU A 23 -6.24 3.46 -78.01
C LEU A 23 -5.45 4.18 -79.11
N ILE A 24 -4.75 5.26 -78.76
CA ILE A 24 -3.96 6.09 -79.68
C ILE A 24 -2.69 5.36 -80.12
N ASN A 25 -2.05 4.61 -79.22
CA ASN A 25 -0.82 3.87 -79.50
C ASN A 25 -1.06 2.55 -80.25
N ARG A 26 -2.29 2.32 -80.74
CA ARG A 26 -2.65 1.21 -81.64
C ARG A 26 -2.20 1.46 -83.09
N ARG A 27 -1.16 2.28 -83.30
CA ARG A 27 -0.65 2.60 -84.65
C ARG A 27 0.38 1.56 -85.10
N ARG A 28 0.18 1.19 -86.38
CA ARG A 28 0.74 0.09 -87.18
C ARG A 28 2.22 -0.22 -86.93
N ALA A 29 2.52 -1.52 -86.83
CA ALA A 29 3.89 -2.03 -86.89
C ALA A 29 4.55 -1.59 -88.20
N VAL A 30 5.70 -0.92 -88.10
CA VAL A 30 6.53 -0.58 -89.25
C VAL A 30 7.21 -1.87 -89.69
N THR A 31 6.87 -2.34 -90.89
CA THR A 31 7.45 -3.55 -91.47
C THR A 31 8.81 -3.22 -92.09
N HIS A 32 9.89 -3.77 -91.55
CA HIS A 32 11.20 -3.81 -92.22
C HIS A 32 11.31 -5.10 -93.04
N ARG A 33 11.60 -4.97 -94.35
CA ARG A 33 11.93 -6.13 -95.20
C ARG A 33 13.38 -6.55 -94.91
N PHE A 34 13.55 -7.74 -94.34
CA PHE A 34 14.86 -8.37 -94.14
C PHE A 34 14.92 -9.66 -94.97
N ALA A 35 15.92 -9.80 -95.83
CA ALA A 35 15.95 -10.77 -96.92
C ALA A 35 16.51 -12.17 -96.55
N ALA A 36 16.51 -12.56 -95.26
CA ALA A 36 17.19 -13.79 -94.82
C ALA A 36 16.43 -14.60 -93.76
N VAL A 37 15.10 -14.73 -93.87
CA VAL A 37 14.29 -15.49 -92.86
C VAL A 37 13.31 -16.49 -93.48
N GLU A 38 13.53 -16.91 -94.72
CA GLU A 38 12.62 -17.81 -95.45
C GLU A 38 12.65 -19.28 -94.95
N PHE A 39 13.46 -19.61 -93.93
CA PHE A 39 13.60 -20.97 -93.40
C PHE A 39 13.22 -21.18 -91.93
N LEU A 40 12.60 -20.21 -91.27
CA LEU A 40 12.27 -20.30 -89.83
C LEU A 40 10.77 -20.26 -89.51
N PHE A 41 9.91 -20.72 -90.43
CA PHE A 41 8.49 -20.91 -90.15
C PHE A 41 8.12 -22.40 -90.00
N ARG A 42 8.59 -22.99 -88.90
CA ARG A 42 7.88 -24.10 -88.24
C ARG A 42 7.58 -23.68 -86.81
N ASN A 43 6.28 -23.52 -86.53
CA ASN A 43 5.65 -23.24 -85.23
C ASN A 43 5.80 -21.85 -84.60
N LYS A 44 5.00 -20.86 -85.02
CA LYS A 44 4.46 -19.81 -84.13
C LYS A 44 3.14 -19.21 -84.64
N VAL A 45 2.01 -19.91 -84.45
CA VAL A 45 0.65 -19.31 -84.56
C VAL A 45 0.05 -18.97 -83.17
N THR A 46 0.73 -19.30 -82.06
CA THR A 46 0.14 -19.18 -80.71
C THR A 46 0.52 -17.91 -79.93
N THR A 47 1.27 -16.96 -80.51
CA THR A 47 1.80 -15.82 -79.74
C THR A 47 0.92 -14.56 -79.81
N ALA A 48 0.15 -14.34 -80.88
CA ALA A 48 -0.66 -13.12 -81.04
C ALA A 48 -1.81 -13.03 -80.02
N ARG A 49 -2.43 -14.16 -79.65
CA ARG A 49 -3.51 -14.21 -78.64
C ARG A 49 -2.98 -13.94 -77.22
N ARG A 50 -1.82 -14.51 -76.88
CA ARG A 50 -1.15 -14.31 -75.58
C ARG A 50 -0.67 -12.88 -75.39
N PHE A 51 -0.15 -12.23 -76.43
CA PHE A 51 0.26 -10.82 -76.34
C PHE A 51 -0.93 -9.86 -76.18
N ARG A 52 -2.07 -10.11 -76.85
CA ARG A 52 -3.30 -9.32 -76.67
C ARG A 52 -3.91 -9.50 -75.27
N LEU A 53 -3.93 -10.72 -74.75
CA LEU A 53 -4.39 -11.00 -73.39
C LEU A 53 -3.47 -10.35 -72.36
N LYS A 54 -2.14 -10.45 -72.54
CA LYS A 54 -1.16 -9.81 -71.64
C LYS A 54 -1.28 -8.28 -71.69
N SER A 55 -1.48 -7.68 -72.86
CA SER A 55 -1.64 -6.22 -72.97
C SER A 55 -2.95 -5.73 -72.36
N LEU A 56 -4.05 -6.46 -72.52
CA LEU A 56 -5.33 -6.11 -71.90
C LEU A 56 -5.27 -6.24 -70.38
N LEU A 57 -4.62 -7.30 -69.89
CA LEU A 57 -4.47 -7.58 -68.46
C LEU A 57 -3.52 -6.57 -67.80
N LEU A 58 -2.45 -6.17 -68.49
CA LEU A 58 -1.56 -5.09 -68.04
C LEU A 58 -2.29 -3.73 -68.00
N LEU A 59 -3.14 -3.42 -68.98
CA LEU A 59 -3.95 -2.19 -68.97
C LEU A 59 -4.94 -2.20 -67.80
N LEU A 60 -5.65 -3.31 -67.60
CA LEU A 60 -6.60 -3.49 -66.51
C LEU A 60 -5.92 -3.35 -65.14
N LEU A 61 -4.74 -3.95 -64.96
CA LEU A 61 -3.98 -3.85 -63.72
C LEU A 61 -3.51 -2.41 -63.44
N ARG A 62 -3.13 -1.66 -64.49
CA ARG A 62 -2.74 -0.25 -64.38
C ARG A 62 -3.91 0.64 -63.95
N LEU A 63 -5.11 0.35 -64.50
CA LEU A 63 -6.35 1.04 -64.12
C LEU A 63 -6.78 0.69 -62.70
N LEU A 64 -6.67 -0.58 -62.30
CA LEU A 64 -6.95 -1.01 -60.94
C LEU A 64 -6.00 -0.37 -59.92
N MET A 65 -4.71 -0.24 -60.26
CA MET A 65 -3.73 0.41 -59.38
C MET A 65 -4.08 1.89 -59.17
N LEU A 66 -4.36 2.63 -60.24
CA LEU A 66 -4.77 4.04 -60.18
C LEU A 66 -6.12 4.21 -59.46
N ALA A 67 -7.09 3.35 -59.75
CA ALA A 67 -8.40 3.36 -59.10
C ALA A 67 -8.27 3.07 -57.61
N SER A 68 -7.42 2.12 -57.21
CA SER A 68 -7.13 1.81 -55.80
C SER A 68 -6.45 2.98 -55.09
N LEU A 69 -5.60 3.75 -55.78
CA LEU A 69 -4.91 4.90 -55.20
C LEU A 69 -5.88 6.07 -54.98
N VAL A 70 -6.77 6.32 -55.96
CA VAL A 70 -7.84 7.32 -55.83
C VAL A 70 -8.87 6.90 -54.78
N LEU A 71 -9.27 5.63 -54.75
CA LEU A 71 -10.19 5.10 -53.73
C LEU A 71 -9.55 5.10 -52.34
N GLY A 72 -8.27 4.74 -52.21
CA GLY A 72 -7.53 4.82 -50.95
C GLY A 72 -7.46 6.25 -50.40
N GLY A 73 -7.22 7.23 -51.28
CA GLY A 73 -7.27 8.66 -50.94
C GLY A 73 -8.67 9.22 -50.70
N ALA A 74 -9.72 8.54 -51.19
CA ALA A 74 -11.12 8.89 -50.95
C ALA A 74 -11.67 8.31 -49.63
N LEU A 75 -10.87 7.48 -48.92
CA LEU A 75 -11.18 6.88 -47.61
C LEU A 75 -12.62 6.30 -47.55
N PRO A 76 -12.93 5.23 -48.32
CA PRO A 76 -14.26 4.63 -48.36
C PRO A 76 -14.59 3.99 -47.03
N LEU A 77 -15.68 4.45 -46.42
CA LEU A 77 -16.25 3.82 -45.23
C LEU A 77 -17.44 2.95 -45.64
N PHE A 78 -17.31 1.65 -45.37
CA PHE A 78 -18.35 0.66 -45.59
C PHE A 78 -19.27 0.63 -44.37
N TYR A 79 -20.47 1.19 -44.55
CA TYR A 79 -21.50 1.26 -43.53
C TYR A 79 -22.60 0.23 -43.81
N SER A 80 -23.08 -0.46 -42.78
CA SER A 80 -24.21 -1.39 -42.86
C SER A 80 -25.53 -0.62 -42.80
N GLY A 81 -26.62 -1.18 -43.34
CA GLY A 81 -27.89 -0.47 -43.59
C GLY A 81 -28.51 0.29 -42.40
N ALA A 82 -28.13 0.00 -41.16
CA ALA A 82 -28.53 0.74 -39.96
C ALA A 82 -27.93 2.16 -39.86
N ASP A 83 -26.79 2.44 -40.48
CA ASP A 83 -26.09 3.73 -40.41
C ASP A 83 -26.77 4.85 -41.21
N ARG A 84 -27.66 4.52 -42.17
CA ARG A 84 -28.29 5.52 -43.04
C ARG A 84 -29.35 6.38 -42.34
N GLN A 85 -29.90 5.90 -41.23
CA GLN A 85 -30.91 6.61 -40.43
C GLN A 85 -30.27 7.53 -39.36
N PHE A 86 -28.96 7.41 -39.13
CA PHE A 86 -28.20 8.10 -38.09
C PHE A 86 -27.43 9.36 -38.55
N MET A 87 -27.56 9.78 -39.81
CA MET A 87 -26.86 10.97 -40.34
C MET A 87 -27.76 12.22 -40.50
N GLY A 88 -29.05 12.13 -40.18
CA GLY A 88 -30.02 13.20 -40.44
C GLY A 88 -30.10 14.32 -39.39
N ASN A 89 -29.52 14.17 -38.19
CA ASN A 89 -29.71 15.15 -37.12
C ASN A 89 -28.52 15.12 -36.13
N ARG A 90 -27.46 15.91 -36.38
CA ARG A 90 -26.18 15.82 -35.64
C ARG A 90 -25.89 16.94 -34.65
N GLY A 91 -26.81 17.88 -34.44
CA GLY A 91 -26.72 18.83 -33.33
C GLY A 91 -27.51 18.31 -32.14
N GLY A 92 -26.84 18.11 -31.00
CA GLY A 92 -27.52 18.05 -29.70
C GLY A 92 -27.79 16.70 -29.04
N GLU A 93 -27.15 15.62 -29.48
CA GLU A 93 -27.25 14.34 -28.75
C GLU A 93 -26.35 14.32 -27.49
N PRO A 94 -26.83 13.75 -26.36
CA PRO A 94 -26.02 13.53 -25.17
C PRO A 94 -24.78 12.67 -25.43
N LEU A 95 -23.65 13.05 -24.83
CA LEU A 95 -22.38 12.32 -24.90
C LEU A 95 -22.00 11.77 -23.52
N ALA A 96 -21.74 10.47 -23.42
CA ALA A 96 -21.11 9.89 -22.23
C ALA A 96 -19.58 9.88 -22.39
N VAL A 97 -18.85 10.29 -21.35
CA VAL A 97 -17.39 10.28 -21.34
C VAL A 97 -16.90 9.56 -20.09
N LEU A 98 -16.33 8.38 -20.28
CA LEU A 98 -15.55 7.69 -19.25
C LEU A 98 -14.12 8.21 -19.31
N PHE A 99 -13.68 8.89 -18.26
CA PHE A 99 -12.34 9.47 -18.17
C PHE A 99 -11.55 8.78 -17.08
N ASP A 100 -10.44 8.15 -17.48
CA ASP A 100 -9.49 7.56 -16.55
C ASP A 100 -8.75 8.66 -15.81
N ASN A 101 -8.89 8.67 -14.49
CA ASN A 101 -8.20 9.59 -13.60
C ASN A 101 -7.32 8.85 -12.58
N SER A 102 -6.97 7.59 -12.85
CA SER A 102 -6.10 6.79 -12.00
C SER A 102 -4.64 7.27 -12.00
N ALA A 103 -3.85 6.73 -11.06
CA ALA A 103 -2.45 7.09 -10.87
C ALA A 103 -1.59 6.96 -12.14
N SER A 104 -1.85 5.96 -12.99
CA SER A 104 -1.05 5.71 -14.19
C SER A 104 -1.19 6.84 -15.23
N MET A 105 -2.31 7.58 -15.20
CA MET A 105 -2.51 8.77 -16.03
C MET A 105 -1.54 9.92 -15.65
N ALA A 106 -0.87 9.84 -14.50
CA ALA A 106 0.18 10.77 -14.12
C ALA A 106 1.51 10.55 -14.90
N TYR A 107 1.64 9.42 -15.61
CA TYR A 107 2.84 9.07 -16.36
C TYR A 107 3.17 10.11 -17.42
N HIS A 108 4.43 10.54 -17.44
CA HIS A 108 4.86 11.74 -18.17
C HIS A 108 6.26 11.57 -18.77
N PRO A 109 6.38 10.96 -19.97
CA PRO A 109 7.67 10.58 -20.55
C PRO A 109 8.53 11.77 -21.01
N ASP A 110 7.94 12.79 -21.66
CA ASP A 110 8.73 13.84 -22.34
C ASP A 110 8.22 15.29 -22.19
N SER A 111 6.92 15.56 -21.97
CA SER A 111 6.41 16.95 -21.85
C SER A 111 4.97 17.14 -21.34
N LEU A 112 4.08 16.16 -21.57
CA LEU A 112 2.72 16.14 -21.03
C LEU A 112 2.42 14.79 -20.36
N SER A 113 1.63 14.82 -19.28
CA SER A 113 1.13 13.59 -18.65
C SER A 113 0.02 12.99 -19.50
N ALA A 114 -0.19 11.68 -19.41
CA ALA A 114 -1.34 11.05 -20.05
C ALA A 114 -2.67 11.72 -19.64
N PHE A 115 -2.81 12.17 -18.40
CA PHE A 115 -3.95 12.95 -17.93
C PHE A 115 -4.13 14.25 -18.72
N SER A 116 -3.09 15.08 -18.81
CA SER A 116 -3.17 16.36 -19.53
C SER A 116 -3.38 16.20 -21.04
N ALA A 117 -2.82 15.14 -21.64
CA ALA A 117 -3.06 14.79 -23.03
C ALA A 117 -4.52 14.34 -23.26
N GLY A 118 -5.08 13.56 -22.32
CA GLY A 118 -6.48 13.18 -22.32
C GLY A 118 -7.42 14.40 -22.19
N GLU A 119 -7.06 15.37 -21.35
CA GLU A 119 -7.82 16.61 -21.22
C GLU A 119 -7.81 17.43 -22.51
N ALA A 120 -6.64 17.59 -23.13
CA ALA A 120 -6.50 18.33 -24.39
C ALA A 120 -7.25 17.64 -25.54
N PHE A 121 -7.28 16.30 -25.56
CA PHE A 121 -8.09 15.55 -26.52
C PHE A 121 -9.59 15.80 -26.29
N LEU A 122 -10.07 15.64 -25.05
CA LEU A 122 -11.49 15.80 -24.75
C LEU A 122 -11.97 17.22 -25.05
N GLU A 123 -11.15 18.23 -24.75
CA GLU A 123 -11.45 19.63 -25.08
C GLU A 123 -11.67 19.82 -26.59
N ARG A 124 -10.71 19.40 -27.42
CA ARG A 124 -10.83 19.46 -28.89
C ARG A 124 -12.03 18.66 -29.42
N TYR A 125 -12.31 17.51 -28.80
CA TYR A 125 -13.44 16.66 -29.20
C TYR A 125 -14.79 17.34 -28.90
N LEU A 126 -14.93 17.96 -27.72
CA LEU A 126 -16.13 18.70 -27.34
C LEU A 126 -16.34 19.95 -28.21
N GLU A 127 -15.27 20.66 -28.59
CA GLU A 127 -15.33 21.80 -29.52
C GLU A 127 -15.86 21.41 -30.90
N GLN A 128 -15.44 20.24 -31.41
CA GLN A 128 -15.81 19.75 -32.72
C GLN A 128 -17.24 19.19 -32.77
N GLU A 129 -17.62 18.39 -31.76
CA GLU A 129 -18.89 17.66 -31.77
C GLU A 129 -20.06 18.42 -31.13
N GLN A 130 -19.77 19.42 -30.29
CA GLN A 130 -20.74 20.29 -29.62
C GLN A 130 -21.99 19.57 -29.07
N PRO A 131 -21.84 18.59 -28.15
CA PRO A 131 -22.99 17.91 -27.56
C PRO A 131 -23.81 18.88 -26.67
N ASP A 132 -25.13 18.67 -26.57
CA ASP A 132 -26.00 19.49 -25.70
C ASP A 132 -25.88 19.11 -24.22
N ARG A 133 -25.48 17.86 -23.95
CA ARG A 133 -25.31 17.33 -22.60
C ARG A 133 -24.11 16.40 -22.54
N LEU A 134 -23.29 16.55 -21.50
CA LEU A 134 -22.16 15.70 -21.21
C LEU A 134 -22.43 14.89 -19.94
N ILE A 135 -22.28 13.58 -19.99
CA ILE A 135 -22.30 12.70 -18.82
C ILE A 135 -20.87 12.28 -18.55
N LEU A 136 -20.26 12.91 -17.56
CA LEU A 136 -18.89 12.70 -17.16
C LEU A 136 -18.80 11.59 -16.12
N ILE A 137 -18.04 10.56 -16.44
CA ILE A 137 -17.88 9.36 -15.65
C ILE A 137 -16.38 9.24 -15.35
N PRO A 138 -15.87 9.83 -14.27
CA PRO A 138 -14.49 9.56 -13.86
C PRO A 138 -14.36 8.09 -13.48
N LEU A 139 -13.20 7.47 -13.73
CA LEU A 139 -12.93 6.11 -13.27
C LEU A 139 -13.13 6.01 -11.76
N ILE A 140 -12.61 6.99 -11.03
CA ILE A 140 -12.70 7.09 -9.57
C ILE A 140 -13.37 8.42 -9.21
N GLY A 141 -14.51 8.33 -8.51
CA GLY A 141 -15.34 9.47 -8.15
C GLY A 141 -16.81 9.28 -8.52
N GLU A 142 -17.56 10.36 -8.44
CA GLU A 142 -19.00 10.41 -8.74
C GLU A 142 -19.26 10.71 -10.21
N ILE A 143 -20.34 10.13 -10.75
CA ILE A 143 -20.81 10.40 -12.11
C ILE A 143 -21.57 11.73 -12.10
N LYS A 144 -21.20 12.63 -13.01
CA LYS A 144 -21.77 13.98 -13.08
C LYS A 144 -22.35 14.25 -14.45
N ALA A 145 -23.52 14.87 -14.48
CA ALA A 145 -24.07 15.43 -15.71
C ALA A 145 -23.67 16.91 -15.78
N VAL A 146 -22.92 17.27 -16.81
CA VAL A 146 -22.55 18.64 -17.12
C VAL A 146 -23.46 19.10 -18.26
N GLU A 147 -24.28 20.10 -17.97
CA GLU A 147 -25.15 20.72 -18.95
C GLU A 147 -24.38 21.81 -19.69
N ARG A 148 -24.72 22.04 -20.96
CA ARG A 148 -24.06 23.07 -21.75
C ARG A 148 -24.51 24.45 -21.26
N ASP A 149 -23.57 25.26 -20.75
CA ASP A 149 -23.81 26.67 -20.49
C ASP A 149 -23.92 27.44 -21.83
N PRO A 150 -24.98 28.23 -22.05
CA PRO A 150 -25.09 29.10 -23.21
C PRO A 150 -23.94 30.11 -23.38
N ALA A 151 -23.28 30.54 -22.29
CA ALA A 151 -22.25 31.58 -22.31
C ALA A 151 -20.83 31.02 -22.46
N SER A 152 -20.47 29.96 -21.73
CA SER A 152 -19.14 29.35 -21.74
C SER A 152 -19.05 28.00 -22.49
N GLY A 153 -20.18 27.47 -22.97
CA GLY A 153 -20.26 26.16 -23.57
C GLY A 153 -20.10 25.04 -22.53
N LEU A 154 -19.60 23.88 -22.97
CA LEU A 154 -19.16 22.82 -22.04
C LEU A 154 -17.70 23.03 -21.61
N LEU A 155 -17.01 24.03 -22.16
CA LEU A 155 -15.56 24.20 -22.01
C LEU A 155 -15.23 24.78 -20.63
N GLY A 156 -14.52 23.99 -19.82
CA GLY A 156 -14.01 24.40 -18.51
C GLY A 156 -14.82 23.94 -17.29
N GLU A 157 -16.13 23.67 -17.42
CA GLU A 157 -16.92 23.12 -16.30
C GLU A 157 -16.51 21.68 -16.00
N TRP A 158 -16.42 20.81 -17.01
CA TRP A 158 -16.04 19.41 -16.81
C TRP A 158 -14.63 19.24 -16.22
N ARG A 159 -13.71 20.18 -16.48
CA ARG A 159 -12.34 20.16 -15.93
C ARG A 159 -12.31 20.33 -14.41
N LYS A 160 -13.29 21.06 -13.85
CA LYS A 160 -13.43 21.19 -12.39
C LYS A 160 -13.90 19.89 -11.75
N GLU A 161 -14.46 18.99 -12.55
CA GLU A 161 -15.08 17.75 -12.07
C GLU A 161 -14.14 16.54 -12.17
N ILE A 162 -13.07 16.62 -12.95
CA ILE A 162 -12.07 15.55 -13.07
C ILE A 162 -10.74 16.02 -12.51
N HIS A 163 -10.26 15.28 -11.53
CA HIS A 163 -8.91 15.43 -10.99
C HIS A 163 -8.21 14.08 -10.99
N LEU A 164 -6.91 14.12 -11.29
CA LEU A 164 -6.02 12.99 -11.13
C LEU A 164 -6.05 12.51 -9.67
N THR A 165 -6.16 11.20 -9.47
CA THR A 165 -6.16 10.56 -8.16
C THR A 165 -5.22 9.38 -8.13
N PHE A 166 -4.74 9.06 -6.93
CA PHE A 166 -3.82 7.94 -6.67
C PHE A 166 -4.53 6.75 -6.01
N ALA A 167 -5.86 6.79 -5.95
CA ALA A 167 -6.65 5.66 -5.47
C ALA A 167 -6.68 4.51 -6.50
N HIS A 168 -7.00 3.31 -6.01
CA HIS A 168 -7.21 2.16 -6.86
C HIS A 168 -8.52 2.31 -7.65
N GLY A 169 -8.45 2.15 -8.97
CA GLY A 169 -9.62 2.19 -9.86
C GLY A 169 -9.92 0.81 -10.45
N ASP A 170 -11.19 0.42 -10.43
CA ASP A 170 -11.70 -0.79 -11.08
C ASP A 170 -12.45 -0.43 -12.37
N MET A 171 -11.79 -0.64 -13.50
CA MET A 171 -12.33 -0.34 -14.83
C MET A 171 -13.54 -1.21 -15.16
N LEU A 172 -13.56 -2.48 -14.76
CA LEU A 172 -14.67 -3.39 -15.07
C LEU A 172 -15.95 -2.95 -14.36
N THR A 173 -15.83 -2.60 -13.08
CA THR A 173 -16.97 -2.09 -12.30
C THR A 173 -17.48 -0.79 -12.91
N ARG A 174 -16.60 0.15 -13.27
CA ARG A 174 -17.02 1.41 -13.87
C ARG A 174 -17.64 1.25 -15.25
N LEU A 175 -17.10 0.36 -16.08
CA LEU A 175 -17.68 0.03 -17.38
C LEU A 175 -19.10 -0.55 -17.23
N ARG A 176 -19.33 -1.44 -16.26
CA ARG A 176 -20.69 -1.97 -15.99
C ARG A 176 -21.69 -0.87 -15.62
N GLU A 177 -21.26 0.11 -14.83
CA GLU A 177 -22.09 1.28 -14.51
C GLU A 177 -22.39 2.14 -15.75
N LEU A 178 -21.37 2.40 -16.56
CA LEU A 178 -21.53 3.07 -17.86
C LEU A 178 -22.57 2.31 -18.70
N LYS A 179 -22.44 0.98 -18.85
CA LYS A 179 -23.41 0.16 -19.59
C LYS A 179 -24.82 0.26 -19.01
N ARG A 180 -24.98 0.27 -17.68
CA ARG A 180 -26.29 0.43 -17.03
C ARG A 180 -26.91 1.79 -17.37
N LEU A 181 -26.14 2.87 -17.31
CA LEU A 181 -26.61 4.22 -17.65
C LEU A 181 -27.03 4.31 -19.12
N LEU A 182 -26.19 3.75 -19.99
CA LEU A 182 -26.41 3.72 -21.43
C LEU A 182 -27.66 2.91 -21.83
N LEU A 183 -27.99 1.84 -21.11
CA LEU A 183 -29.22 1.06 -21.32
C LEU A 183 -30.47 1.74 -20.74
N GLN A 184 -30.33 2.69 -19.81
CA GLN A 184 -31.44 3.41 -19.19
C GLN A 184 -31.87 4.64 -19.99
N ASP A 185 -30.93 5.28 -20.72
CA ASP A 185 -31.23 6.46 -21.55
C ASP A 185 -30.86 6.21 -23.02
N ASN A 186 -31.86 5.83 -23.81
CA ASN A 186 -31.72 5.56 -25.24
C ASN A 186 -31.32 6.79 -26.07
N ARG A 187 -31.26 7.99 -25.47
CA ARG A 187 -30.73 9.20 -26.13
C ARG A 187 -29.21 9.20 -26.20
N ILE A 188 -28.52 8.41 -25.37
CA ILE A 188 -27.07 8.31 -25.39
C ILE A 188 -26.65 7.28 -26.42
N THR A 189 -26.23 7.75 -27.59
CA THR A 189 -25.82 6.92 -28.74
C THR A 189 -24.29 6.79 -28.84
N ARG A 190 -23.55 7.59 -28.06
CA ARG A 190 -22.09 7.73 -28.13
C ARG A 190 -21.45 7.74 -26.75
N ALA A 191 -20.36 6.98 -26.61
CA ALA A 191 -19.52 6.96 -25.43
C ALA A 191 -18.04 7.11 -25.82
N VAL A 192 -17.33 8.03 -25.18
CA VAL A 192 -15.88 8.19 -25.33
C VAL A 192 -15.21 7.66 -24.08
N ILE A 193 -14.19 6.83 -24.26
CA ILE A 193 -13.33 6.31 -23.18
C ILE A 193 -11.95 6.90 -23.37
N VAL A 194 -11.50 7.71 -22.42
CA VAL A 194 -10.17 8.33 -22.40
C VAL A 194 -9.34 7.62 -21.33
N SER A 195 -8.28 6.92 -21.72
CA SER A 195 -7.40 6.18 -20.79
C SER A 195 -6.02 5.98 -21.42
N ASP A 196 -5.04 5.60 -20.60
CA ASP A 196 -3.75 5.10 -21.07
C ASP A 196 -3.80 3.64 -21.55
N PHE A 197 -4.94 2.95 -21.32
CA PHE A 197 -5.17 1.54 -21.63
C PHE A 197 -4.12 0.60 -21.05
N THR A 198 -3.64 0.90 -19.84
CA THR A 198 -2.75 -0.01 -19.12
C THR A 198 -3.38 -1.41 -18.95
N LYS A 199 -2.56 -2.44 -19.18
CA LYS A 199 -3.00 -3.85 -19.09
C LYS A 199 -3.59 -4.19 -17.72
N SER A 200 -3.07 -3.58 -16.65
CA SER A 200 -3.57 -3.76 -15.28
C SER A 200 -4.99 -3.20 -15.11
N ALA A 201 -5.26 -1.99 -15.60
CA ALA A 201 -6.57 -1.35 -15.46
C ALA A 201 -7.68 -2.14 -16.14
N PHE A 202 -7.41 -2.70 -17.31
CA PHE A 202 -8.39 -3.47 -18.10
C PHE A 202 -8.36 -4.99 -17.83
N SER A 203 -7.59 -5.43 -16.82
CA SER A 203 -7.57 -6.85 -16.45
C SER A 203 -8.97 -7.31 -16.03
N GLY A 204 -9.48 -8.37 -16.65
CA GLY A 204 -10.82 -8.91 -16.37
C GLY A 204 -11.98 -8.27 -17.14
N VAL A 205 -11.74 -7.25 -17.97
CA VAL A 205 -12.76 -6.76 -18.92
C VAL A 205 -12.87 -7.76 -20.08
N PRO A 206 -14.02 -8.41 -20.30
CA PRO A 206 -14.15 -9.38 -21.38
C PRO A 206 -14.28 -8.67 -22.74
N ASP A 207 -13.72 -9.25 -23.80
CA ASP A 207 -13.81 -8.70 -25.17
C ASP A 207 -15.26 -8.52 -25.64
N SER A 208 -16.17 -9.36 -25.14
CA SER A 208 -17.61 -9.31 -25.41
C SER A 208 -18.31 -8.14 -24.73
N PHE A 209 -17.65 -7.41 -23.82
CA PHE A 209 -18.26 -6.30 -23.08
C PHE A 209 -18.86 -5.25 -24.03
N PHE A 210 -18.13 -4.93 -25.11
CA PHE A 210 -18.50 -3.91 -26.09
C PHE A 210 -19.47 -4.41 -27.18
N GLN A 211 -19.85 -5.70 -27.16
CA GLN A 211 -20.73 -6.30 -28.17
C GLN A 211 -22.22 -6.10 -27.84
N GLY A 212 -23.05 -6.00 -28.89
CA GLY A 212 -24.52 -5.99 -28.76
C GLY A 212 -25.13 -4.68 -28.24
N MET A 213 -24.35 -3.59 -28.18
CA MET A 213 -24.84 -2.26 -27.83
C MET A 213 -25.04 -1.41 -29.08
N ASN A 214 -26.15 -0.68 -29.17
CA ASN A 214 -26.37 0.32 -30.22
C ASN A 214 -25.65 1.65 -29.89
N ILE A 215 -24.38 1.54 -29.51
CA ILE A 215 -23.59 2.63 -28.92
C ILE A 215 -22.22 2.64 -29.56
N ARG A 216 -21.79 3.79 -30.06
CA ARG A 216 -20.46 3.97 -30.60
C ARG A 216 -19.47 4.25 -29.46
N PHE A 217 -18.56 3.32 -29.21
CA PHE A 217 -17.43 3.52 -28.31
C PHE A 217 -16.24 4.12 -29.06
N ILE A 218 -15.70 5.22 -28.55
CA ILE A 218 -14.48 5.85 -29.04
C ILE A 218 -13.41 5.65 -27.98
N LEU A 219 -12.38 4.87 -28.30
CA LEU A 219 -11.25 4.63 -27.41
C LEU A 219 -10.14 5.63 -27.74
N CYS A 220 -9.80 6.49 -26.79
CA CYS A 220 -8.73 7.48 -26.92
C CYS A 220 -7.56 7.12 -26.01
N GLN A 221 -6.45 6.68 -26.59
CA GLN A 221 -5.23 6.42 -25.85
C GLN A 221 -4.53 7.74 -25.56
N ALA A 222 -4.52 8.13 -24.29
CA ALA A 222 -4.06 9.45 -23.89
C ALA A 222 -2.53 9.62 -24.02
N ASN A 223 -1.75 8.52 -24.06
CA ASN A 223 -0.35 8.55 -24.48
C ASN A 223 0.14 7.15 -24.95
N PRO A 224 0.62 6.99 -26.20
CA PRO A 224 1.15 5.73 -26.71
C PRO A 224 2.67 5.63 -26.47
N SER A 225 3.15 5.85 -25.25
CA SER A 225 4.57 5.64 -24.96
C SER A 225 4.86 4.13 -24.87
N GLU A 226 5.52 3.59 -25.90
CA GLU A 226 6.02 2.22 -25.88
C GLU A 226 7.03 2.04 -24.73
N GLY A 227 6.71 1.15 -23.81
CA GLY A 227 7.59 0.77 -22.71
C GLY A 227 7.67 1.81 -21.60
N ALA A 228 6.54 2.09 -20.94
CA ALA A 228 6.54 2.85 -19.69
C ALA A 228 7.54 2.24 -18.71
N ARG A 229 8.55 3.01 -18.30
CA ARG A 229 9.61 2.57 -17.38
C ARG A 229 9.37 3.21 -16.05
N ASN A 230 9.26 2.39 -15.02
CA ASN A 230 8.94 2.85 -13.68
C ASN A 230 9.70 2.07 -12.62
N VAL A 231 10.21 2.71 -11.59
CA VAL A 231 10.63 2.04 -10.36
C VAL A 231 9.87 2.68 -9.21
N GLY A 232 8.85 1.98 -8.73
CA GLY A 232 7.89 2.57 -7.79
C GLY A 232 7.94 1.97 -6.39
N LEU A 233 7.75 2.80 -5.37
CA LEU A 233 7.43 2.34 -4.02
C LEU A 233 5.97 1.88 -3.99
N THR A 234 5.76 0.60 -3.67
CA THR A 234 4.42 -0.02 -3.72
C THR A 234 3.85 -0.34 -2.34
N GLY A 235 4.69 -0.39 -1.32
CA GLY A 235 4.25 -0.71 0.03
C GLY A 235 5.32 -0.49 1.10
N LEU A 236 4.85 -0.46 2.34
CA LEU A 236 5.68 -0.45 3.53
C LEU A 236 5.02 -1.32 4.59
N MET A 237 5.72 -2.33 5.06
CA MET A 237 5.32 -3.09 6.24
C MET A 237 6.16 -2.67 7.44
N GLN A 238 5.50 -2.29 8.53
CA GLN A 238 6.15 -2.04 9.80
C GLN A 238 5.83 -3.19 10.76
N SER A 239 6.87 -3.80 11.31
CA SER A 239 6.75 -4.87 12.29
C SER A 239 7.71 -4.64 13.46
N ARG A 240 7.43 -5.31 14.58
CA ARG A 240 8.35 -5.38 15.72
C ARG A 240 9.11 -6.69 15.61
N ARG A 241 10.40 -6.69 15.91
CA ARG A 241 11.13 -7.97 15.92
C ARG A 241 10.61 -8.89 17.03
N SER A 242 10.68 -10.19 16.78
CA SER A 242 10.25 -11.23 17.72
C SER A 242 11.21 -11.40 18.90
N ASP A 243 12.50 -11.15 18.69
CA ASP A 243 13.57 -11.22 19.70
C ASP A 243 13.72 -9.92 20.48
N ASN A 244 13.57 -8.76 19.83
CA ASN A 244 13.52 -7.46 20.48
C ASN A 244 12.24 -6.70 20.10
N ARG A 245 11.25 -6.68 21.01
CA ARG A 245 9.93 -6.06 20.76
C ARG A 245 9.97 -4.55 20.59
N TYR A 246 11.11 -3.92 20.87
CA TYR A 246 11.28 -2.48 20.81
C TYR A 246 11.85 -2.02 19.47
N ASP A 247 12.70 -2.83 18.84
CA ASP A 247 13.23 -2.54 17.51
C ASP A 247 12.12 -2.55 16.48
N LEU A 248 12.08 -1.47 15.69
CA LEU A 248 11.13 -1.33 14.59
C LEU A 248 11.80 -1.80 13.30
N ARG A 249 11.29 -2.92 12.77
CA ARG A 249 11.64 -3.40 11.45
C ARG A 249 10.69 -2.80 10.42
N PHE A 250 11.28 -2.29 9.35
CA PHE A 250 10.56 -1.77 8.21
C PHE A 250 10.98 -2.54 6.97
N ASP A 251 9.98 -2.99 6.21
CA ASP A 251 10.15 -3.68 4.94
C ASP A 251 9.54 -2.78 3.86
N ALA A 252 10.40 -2.04 3.15
CA ALA A 252 9.99 -1.20 2.03
C ALA A 252 9.91 -2.05 0.75
N GLU A 253 8.76 -1.99 0.07
CA GLU A 253 8.49 -2.77 -1.14
C GLU A 253 8.61 -1.88 -2.38
N VAL A 254 9.50 -2.28 -3.30
CA VAL A 254 9.77 -1.57 -4.55
C VAL A 254 9.51 -2.50 -5.73
N LEU A 255 8.72 -2.05 -6.70
CA LEU A 255 8.48 -2.78 -7.95
C LEU A 255 9.41 -2.26 -9.04
N ASN A 256 10.24 -3.13 -9.60
CA ASN A 256 11.08 -2.78 -10.74
C ASN A 256 10.32 -2.95 -12.06
N GLY A 257 9.65 -1.90 -12.53
CA GLY A 257 9.03 -1.81 -13.86
C GLY A 257 9.91 -1.14 -14.93
N ALA A 258 11.22 -1.00 -14.71
CA ALA A 258 12.08 -0.21 -15.60
C ALA A 258 12.45 -0.91 -16.93
N GLY A 259 12.04 -2.17 -17.12
CA GLY A 259 12.41 -2.98 -18.28
C GLY A 259 13.88 -3.44 -18.31
N ARG A 260 14.60 -3.26 -17.19
CA ARG A 260 16.02 -3.64 -17.01
C ARG A 260 16.28 -4.07 -15.58
N SER A 261 17.37 -4.80 -15.36
CA SER A 261 17.84 -5.09 -14.00
C SER A 261 18.35 -3.81 -13.33
N LEU A 262 18.06 -3.66 -12.04
CA LEU A 262 18.61 -2.64 -11.18
C LEU A 262 19.89 -3.18 -10.54
N ASP A 263 20.94 -2.36 -10.57
CA ASP A 263 22.17 -2.58 -9.82
C ASP A 263 22.49 -1.33 -9.02
N ARG A 264 22.59 -1.50 -7.70
CA ARG A 264 22.83 -0.42 -6.72
C ARG A 264 21.95 0.81 -6.94
N TYR A 265 20.67 0.59 -7.24
CA TYR A 265 19.69 1.66 -7.40
C TYR A 265 19.40 2.29 -6.03
N PRO A 266 19.57 3.61 -5.84
CA PRO A 266 19.53 4.22 -4.53
C PRO A 266 18.09 4.32 -3.99
N LEU A 267 17.95 4.12 -2.68
CA LEU A 267 16.73 4.33 -1.91
C LEU A 267 17.09 5.14 -0.67
N SER A 268 16.51 6.32 -0.51
CA SER A 268 16.78 7.19 0.64
C SER A 268 15.60 7.20 1.61
N LEU A 269 15.89 7.02 2.90
CA LEU A 269 14.94 7.21 3.99
C LEU A 269 15.19 8.55 4.68
N PHE A 270 14.16 9.37 4.75
CA PHE A 270 14.14 10.62 5.50
C PHE A 270 13.37 10.43 6.81
N LEU A 271 13.99 10.80 7.93
CA LEU A 271 13.41 10.77 9.27
C LEU A 271 13.42 12.20 9.83
N GLY A 272 12.32 12.94 9.64
CA GLY A 272 12.23 14.34 10.04
C GLY A 272 13.27 15.20 9.33
N GLU A 273 14.03 15.99 10.08
CA GLU A 273 15.08 16.88 9.56
C GLU A 273 16.49 16.26 9.59
N LYS A 274 16.62 14.98 9.94
CA LYS A 274 17.91 14.30 10.00
C LYS A 274 18.46 14.01 8.59
N ASN A 275 19.78 13.79 8.51
CA ASN A 275 20.42 13.32 7.28
C ASN A 275 19.76 12.02 6.78
N PRO A 276 19.53 11.88 5.47
CA PRO A 276 18.88 10.70 4.93
C PRO A 276 19.77 9.46 5.07
N LEU A 277 19.14 8.34 5.42
CA LEU A 277 19.76 7.02 5.38
C LEU A 277 19.66 6.49 3.96
N ASN A 278 20.81 6.14 3.36
CA ASN A 278 20.86 5.68 1.98
C ASN A 278 21.05 4.17 1.92
N PHE A 279 20.21 3.53 1.10
CA PHE A 279 20.22 2.12 0.80
C PHE A 279 20.38 1.90 -0.69
N PHE A 280 20.73 0.68 -1.05
CA PHE A 280 20.84 0.25 -2.43
C PHE A 280 19.95 -0.96 -2.68
N LEU A 281 19.30 -0.94 -3.83
CA LEU A 281 18.41 -1.97 -4.35
C LEU A 281 19.08 -2.61 -5.57
N SER A 282 18.99 -3.94 -5.64
CA SER A 282 19.37 -4.71 -6.82
C SER A 282 18.27 -5.75 -7.06
N GLY A 283 17.91 -5.97 -8.32
CA GLY A 283 16.83 -6.88 -8.70
C GLY A 283 16.57 -6.90 -10.20
N GLN A 284 15.89 -7.93 -10.68
CA GLN A 284 15.56 -8.13 -12.09
C GLN A 284 14.34 -7.31 -12.52
N SER A 285 14.15 -7.14 -13.83
CA SER A 285 12.96 -6.49 -14.37
C SER A 285 11.69 -7.27 -14.00
N GLY A 286 10.67 -6.58 -13.51
CA GLY A 286 9.40 -7.13 -13.03
C GLY A 286 9.44 -7.65 -11.59
N GLU A 287 10.60 -7.64 -10.92
CA GLU A 287 10.75 -8.14 -9.56
C GLU A 287 10.16 -7.17 -8.51
N ARG A 288 9.52 -7.72 -7.47
CA ARG A 288 9.19 -7.01 -6.23
C ARG A 288 10.36 -7.16 -5.26
N ILE A 289 11.09 -6.08 -5.05
CA ILE A 289 12.27 -6.02 -4.19
C ILE A 289 11.81 -5.58 -2.80
N ILE A 290 12.11 -6.38 -1.77
CA ILE A 290 11.85 -6.03 -0.38
C ILE A 290 13.16 -5.60 0.28
N LYS A 291 13.22 -4.34 0.72
CA LYS A 291 14.35 -3.82 1.49
C LYS A 291 14.00 -3.71 2.97
N SER A 292 14.55 -4.64 3.75
CA SER A 292 14.44 -4.64 5.21
C SER A 292 15.54 -3.81 5.87
N PHE A 293 15.17 -3.04 6.88
CA PHE A 293 16.11 -2.37 7.79
C PHE A 293 15.46 -2.18 9.17
N THR A 294 16.31 -1.97 10.17
CA THR A 294 15.90 -1.78 11.57
C THR A 294 16.31 -0.38 12.00
N LEU A 295 15.43 0.30 12.73
CA LEU A 295 15.72 1.58 13.36
C LEU A 295 15.68 1.42 14.88
N ASP A 296 16.63 2.06 15.55
CA ASP A 296 16.67 2.11 17.01
C ASP A 296 15.43 2.85 17.54
N PRO A 297 14.76 2.35 18.59
CA PRO A 297 13.50 2.90 19.12
C PRO A 297 13.65 4.25 19.83
N GLU A 298 14.65 5.04 19.49
CA GLU A 298 14.91 6.32 20.12
C GLU A 298 14.19 7.47 19.43
N GLY A 299 13.81 8.47 20.22
CA GLY A 299 13.23 9.71 19.76
C GLY A 299 11.70 9.77 19.91
N ARG A 300 11.11 10.75 19.24
CA ARG A 300 9.68 11.02 19.29
C ARG A 300 9.03 10.63 17.97
N PRO A 301 7.70 10.42 17.94
CA PRO A 301 6.97 10.25 16.69
C PRO A 301 7.28 11.39 15.72
N LEU A 302 7.65 11.07 14.50
CA LEU A 302 8.06 12.03 13.48
C LEU A 302 7.64 11.60 12.07
N PRO A 303 7.37 12.55 11.17
CA PRO A 303 7.08 12.23 9.77
C PRO A 303 8.32 11.65 9.10
N ALA A 304 8.11 10.61 8.32
CA ALA A 304 9.15 9.92 7.58
C ALA A 304 8.71 9.62 6.15
N PHE A 305 9.66 9.48 5.24
CA PHE A 305 9.34 9.01 3.89
C PHE A 305 10.53 8.32 3.22
N PHE A 306 10.21 7.36 2.36
CA PHE A 306 11.14 6.83 1.38
C PHE A 306 11.15 7.71 0.13
N ARG A 307 12.30 7.75 -0.53
CA ARG A 307 12.48 8.45 -1.81
C ARG A 307 13.36 7.63 -2.75
N LEU A 308 12.87 7.42 -3.96
CA LEU A 308 13.61 6.90 -5.10
C LEU A 308 14.09 8.04 -6.02
N PRO A 309 15.08 7.81 -6.91
CA PRO A 309 15.37 8.68 -8.03
C PRO A 309 14.15 8.94 -8.88
N GLN A 310 14.02 10.18 -9.33
CA GLN A 310 12.86 10.61 -10.08
C GLN A 310 12.78 9.94 -11.45
N ASP A 311 11.61 9.40 -11.78
CA ASP A 311 11.30 8.90 -13.11
C ASP A 311 10.06 9.56 -13.74
N SER A 312 9.45 8.91 -14.73
CA SER A 312 8.30 9.41 -15.47
C SER A 312 6.98 9.33 -14.69
N LEU A 313 6.91 8.64 -13.56
CA LEU A 313 5.74 8.50 -12.69
C LEU A 313 6.02 9.01 -11.27
N ARG A 314 6.20 10.31 -11.12
CA ARG A 314 6.69 10.93 -9.87
C ARG A 314 5.87 10.68 -8.60
N CYS A 315 4.62 10.21 -8.74
CA CYS A 315 3.73 10.00 -7.62
C CYS A 315 4.10 8.79 -6.75
N ASP A 316 4.87 7.83 -7.26
CA ASP A 316 5.32 6.65 -6.51
C ASP A 316 6.82 6.67 -6.16
N ASP A 317 7.52 7.76 -6.52
CA ASP A 317 8.90 8.03 -6.09
C ASP A 317 9.01 8.23 -4.57
N ARG A 318 7.90 8.58 -3.89
CA ARG A 318 7.88 8.86 -2.46
C ARG A 318 6.78 8.10 -1.74
N PHE A 319 7.14 7.51 -0.59
CA PHE A 319 6.20 6.83 0.28
C PHE A 319 6.27 7.39 1.69
N TYR A 320 5.20 8.04 2.15
CA TYR A 320 5.13 8.71 3.45
C TYR A 320 4.61 7.78 4.54
N PHE A 321 5.19 7.88 5.74
CA PHE A 321 4.75 7.15 6.92
C PHE A 321 5.11 7.92 8.20
N VAL A 322 4.62 7.46 9.34
CA VAL A 322 4.98 8.03 10.65
C VAL A 322 5.93 7.06 11.35
N TYR A 323 7.16 7.50 11.61
CA TYR A 323 8.06 6.78 12.49
C TYR A 323 7.61 7.02 13.93
N ALA A 324 7.07 6.00 14.60
CA ALA A 324 6.54 6.08 15.94
C ALA A 324 7.21 5.04 16.86
N PRO A 325 8.36 5.38 17.48
CA PRO A 325 9.01 4.50 18.44
C PRO A 325 8.11 4.30 19.68
N PRO A 326 8.22 3.15 20.37
CA PRO A 326 7.49 2.93 21.62
C PRO A 326 7.91 3.97 22.66
N ALA A 327 6.94 4.55 23.36
CA ALA A 327 7.22 5.48 24.46
C ALA A 327 7.98 4.76 25.59
N PRO A 328 8.94 5.45 26.24
CA PRO A 328 9.70 4.83 27.31
C PRO A 328 8.79 4.44 28.48
N LEU A 329 9.02 3.26 29.04
CA LEU A 329 8.31 2.81 30.23
C LEU A 329 8.90 3.50 31.46
N ARG A 330 8.12 4.41 32.06
CA ARG A 330 8.55 5.17 33.24
C ARG A 330 8.26 4.38 34.52
N CYS A 331 9.33 3.93 35.16
CA CYS A 331 9.33 3.13 36.38
C CYS A 331 9.78 3.99 37.57
N LEU A 332 9.10 3.84 38.69
CA LEU A 332 9.51 4.40 39.98
C LEU A 332 9.83 3.24 40.93
N LEU A 333 11.03 3.21 41.47
CA LEU A 333 11.47 2.25 42.49
C LEU A 333 11.56 3.00 43.82
N VAL A 334 10.84 2.50 44.82
CA VAL A 334 10.92 3.00 46.19
C VAL A 334 11.76 2.00 46.96
N ASP A 335 12.96 2.43 47.33
CA ASP A 335 13.92 1.59 48.03
C ASP A 335 13.68 1.66 49.54
N GLY A 336 13.22 0.56 50.14
CA GLY A 336 12.96 0.41 51.57
C GLY A 336 14.22 0.15 52.41
N ASP A 337 15.29 -0.32 51.78
CA ASP A 337 16.61 -0.47 52.42
C ASP A 337 17.73 -0.15 51.41
N PRO A 338 18.15 1.13 51.32
CA PRO A 338 19.23 1.53 50.41
C PRO A 338 20.61 0.97 50.81
N GLY A 339 20.73 0.37 52.00
CA GLY A 339 21.97 -0.17 52.52
C GLY A 339 23.07 0.88 52.76
N ALA A 340 24.23 0.41 53.23
CA ALA A 340 25.41 1.26 53.44
C ALA A 340 26.18 1.59 52.14
N HIS A 341 26.02 0.73 51.12
CA HIS A 341 26.63 0.87 49.81
C HIS A 341 25.58 0.59 48.75
N TYR A 342 25.68 1.29 47.61
CA TYR A 342 24.73 1.17 46.51
C TYR A 342 24.53 -0.27 46.00
N THR A 343 25.56 -1.13 46.06
CA THR A 343 25.45 -2.54 45.66
C THR A 343 24.69 -3.42 46.65
N ARG A 344 24.39 -2.91 47.85
CA ARG A 344 23.58 -3.58 48.87
C ARG A 344 22.15 -3.05 48.94
N ALA A 345 21.80 -2.08 48.10
CA ALA A 345 20.47 -1.53 48.06
C ALA A 345 19.48 -2.57 47.53
N GLU A 346 18.28 -2.66 48.11
CA GLU A 346 17.21 -3.58 47.67
C GLU A 346 16.81 -3.37 46.21
N SER A 347 16.96 -2.15 45.72
CA SER A 347 16.66 -1.79 44.33
C SER A 347 17.76 -2.14 43.33
N TYR A 348 18.98 -2.52 43.78
CA TYR A 348 20.17 -2.62 42.93
C TYR A 348 20.02 -3.56 41.74
N PHE A 349 19.67 -4.83 41.96
CA PHE A 349 19.54 -5.81 40.88
C PHE A 349 18.37 -5.49 39.95
N LEU A 350 17.26 -5.00 40.53
CA LEU A 350 16.09 -4.58 39.75
C LEU A 350 16.43 -3.40 38.84
N GLU A 351 17.16 -2.39 39.33
CA GLU A 351 17.61 -1.27 38.51
C GLU A 351 18.47 -1.75 37.34
N ARG A 352 19.42 -2.65 37.58
CA ARG A 352 20.31 -3.19 36.52
C ARG A 352 19.53 -3.89 35.42
N VAL A 353 18.52 -4.68 35.78
CA VAL A 353 17.66 -5.35 34.81
C VAL A 353 16.80 -4.33 34.05
N LEU A 354 16.15 -3.39 34.75
CA LEU A 354 15.25 -2.43 34.11
C LEU A 354 15.98 -1.43 33.21
N THR A 355 17.25 -1.14 33.49
CA THR A 355 18.10 -0.25 32.68
C THR A 355 18.85 -0.98 31.56
N ASP A 356 18.73 -2.30 31.46
CA ASP A 356 19.34 -3.07 30.38
C ASP A 356 18.67 -2.71 29.03
N PRO A 357 19.43 -2.35 27.98
CA PRO A 357 18.87 -2.00 26.67
C PRO A 357 17.97 -3.09 26.05
N SER A 358 18.19 -4.36 26.40
CA SER A 358 17.34 -5.48 25.97
C SER A 358 15.92 -5.41 26.53
N MET A 359 15.71 -4.68 27.62
CA MET A 359 14.40 -4.44 28.23
C MET A 359 13.65 -3.27 27.60
N GLY A 360 14.25 -2.60 26.61
CA GLY A 360 13.66 -1.50 25.85
C GLY A 360 13.93 -0.13 26.47
N PRO A 361 13.33 0.93 25.89
CA PRO A 361 13.47 2.27 26.45
C PRO A 361 12.73 2.33 27.80
N GLN A 362 13.47 2.25 28.90
CA GLN A 362 12.94 2.43 30.24
C GLN A 362 13.54 3.67 30.90
N GLU A 363 12.71 4.38 31.65
CA GLU A 363 13.15 5.50 32.48
C GLU A 363 12.93 5.11 33.94
N VAL A 364 14.02 4.68 34.59
CA VAL A 364 14.01 4.25 35.99
C VAL A 364 14.38 5.43 36.87
N ARG A 365 13.57 5.68 37.91
CA ARG A 365 13.88 6.64 38.98
C ARG A 365 13.80 5.91 40.31
N ILE A 366 14.85 6.02 41.12
CA ILE A 366 14.89 5.47 42.47
C ILE A 366 14.68 6.61 43.47
N ILE A 367 13.84 6.36 44.47
CA ILE A 367 13.55 7.30 45.56
C ILE A 367 13.52 6.56 46.90
N THR A 368 13.67 7.30 47.99
CA THR A 368 13.47 6.77 49.35
C THR A 368 11.98 6.82 49.73
N PRO A 369 11.56 6.11 50.79
CA PRO A 369 10.16 6.09 51.22
C PRO A 369 9.63 7.49 51.56
N LEU A 370 10.49 8.40 52.03
CA LEU A 370 10.11 9.77 52.39
C LEU A 370 9.70 10.64 51.19
N GLN A 371 10.15 10.28 50.00
CA GLN A 371 9.93 11.03 48.75
C GLN A 371 8.70 10.53 47.97
N LEU A 372 8.01 9.50 48.48
CA LEU A 372 6.85 8.91 47.82
C LEU A 372 5.59 9.76 48.08
N ASP A 373 5.15 10.48 47.04
CA ASP A 373 3.95 11.31 47.02
C ASP A 373 3.24 11.27 45.64
N ASP A 374 2.14 12.03 45.49
CA ASP A 374 1.39 12.12 44.22
C ASP A 374 2.26 12.68 43.08
N GLN A 375 3.20 13.58 43.37
CA GLN A 375 4.05 14.21 42.37
C GLN A 375 5.06 13.21 41.79
N ALA A 376 5.67 12.39 42.65
CA ALA A 376 6.59 11.33 42.26
C ALA A 376 5.95 10.30 41.32
N LEU A 377 4.63 10.10 41.42
CA LEU A 377 3.86 9.13 40.62
C LEU A 377 3.18 9.71 39.38
N SER A 378 3.11 11.04 39.24
CA SER A 378 2.29 11.73 38.22
C SER A 378 2.54 11.30 36.77
N ASP A 379 3.79 10.96 36.42
CA ASP A 379 4.20 10.58 35.07
C ASP A 379 4.64 9.12 34.94
N ARG A 380 4.44 8.32 35.98
CA ARG A 380 4.91 6.93 36.07
C ARG A 380 3.82 5.96 35.64
N LYS A 381 4.22 4.79 35.12
CA LYS A 381 3.31 3.69 34.76
C LYS A 381 3.49 2.46 35.61
N LEU A 382 4.68 2.31 36.22
CA LEU A 382 5.01 1.24 37.13
C LEU A 382 5.61 1.78 38.42
N LEU A 383 5.13 1.24 39.54
CA LEU A 383 5.67 1.47 40.87
C LEU A 383 6.18 0.14 41.43
N PHE A 384 7.43 0.14 41.90
CA PHE A 384 8.04 -0.95 42.64
C PHE A 384 8.25 -0.50 44.09
N LEU A 385 7.74 -1.27 45.04
CA LEU A 385 8.01 -1.12 46.46
C LEU A 385 8.97 -2.24 46.86
N CYS A 386 10.22 -1.88 47.12
CA CYS A 386 11.26 -2.83 47.46
C CYS A 386 11.43 -2.89 48.98
N ASN A 387 11.02 -3.99 49.62
CA ASN A 387 11.17 -4.22 51.06
C ASN A 387 10.59 -3.08 51.95
N LEU A 388 9.35 -2.64 51.66
CA LEU A 388 8.72 -1.51 52.34
C LEU A 388 7.21 -1.70 52.53
N VAL A 389 6.70 -1.34 53.72
CA VAL A 389 5.26 -1.08 53.92
C VAL A 389 5.00 0.44 53.94
N PRO A 390 4.24 1.00 52.99
CA PRO A 390 3.96 2.44 52.94
C PRO A 390 3.18 2.95 54.15
N SER A 391 3.28 4.25 54.43
CA SER A 391 2.46 4.92 55.45
C SER A 391 0.98 5.05 55.01
N VAL A 392 0.09 5.40 55.95
CA VAL A 392 -1.35 5.55 55.66
C VAL A 392 -1.63 6.62 54.59
N SER A 393 -0.86 7.73 54.57
CA SER A 393 -0.99 8.75 53.54
C SER A 393 -0.54 8.24 52.17
N GLN A 394 0.59 7.55 52.11
CA GLN A 394 1.13 6.96 50.88
C GLN A 394 0.23 5.88 50.30
N MET A 395 -0.40 5.08 51.16
CA MET A 395 -1.37 4.07 50.72
C MET A 395 -2.51 4.67 49.91
N LYS A 396 -3.01 5.86 50.28
CA LYS A 396 -4.05 6.55 49.48
C LYS A 396 -3.53 6.95 48.09
N THR A 397 -2.31 7.46 48.02
CA THR A 397 -1.65 7.82 46.76
C THR A 397 -1.44 6.59 45.87
N ILE A 398 -0.94 5.48 46.44
CA ILE A 398 -0.71 4.22 45.73
C ILE A 398 -2.03 3.62 45.22
N GLU A 399 -3.06 3.59 46.07
CA GLU A 399 -4.36 3.03 45.67
C GLU A 399 -4.96 3.81 44.50
N LYS A 400 -4.91 5.15 44.54
CA LYS A 400 -5.32 6.01 43.43
C LYS A 400 -4.50 5.71 42.16
N PHE A 401 -3.18 5.60 42.29
CA PHE A 401 -2.27 5.28 41.19
C PHE A 401 -2.61 3.95 40.51
N VAL A 402 -2.79 2.87 41.27
CA VAL A 402 -3.11 1.54 40.71
C VAL A 402 -4.52 1.52 40.14
N ARG A 403 -5.53 2.03 40.87
CA ARG A 403 -6.92 2.03 40.38
C ARG A 403 -7.10 2.76 39.05
N SER A 404 -6.26 3.76 38.78
CA SER A 404 -6.24 4.51 37.52
C SER A 404 -5.73 3.72 36.30
N GLY A 405 -5.16 2.52 36.50
CA GLY A 405 -4.68 1.65 35.42
C GLY A 405 -3.18 1.32 35.45
N ASN A 406 -2.42 1.88 36.40
CA ASN A 406 -0.99 1.67 36.48
C ASN A 406 -0.63 0.35 37.21
N GLY A 407 0.61 -0.10 37.07
CA GLY A 407 1.10 -1.32 37.68
C GLY A 407 1.81 -1.09 39.01
N LEU A 408 1.61 -2.00 39.95
CA LEU A 408 2.29 -2.05 41.25
C LEU A 408 3.00 -3.40 41.40
N PHE A 409 4.24 -3.38 41.83
CA PHE A 409 5.00 -4.56 42.22
C PHE A 409 5.51 -4.35 43.64
N ILE A 410 5.27 -5.33 44.51
CA ILE A 410 5.71 -5.30 45.91
C ILE A 410 6.60 -6.52 46.11
N SER A 411 7.86 -6.30 46.47
CA SER A 411 8.70 -7.35 47.04
C SER A 411 8.70 -7.26 48.55
N LEU A 412 8.74 -8.42 49.19
CA LEU A 412 8.86 -8.50 50.63
C LEU A 412 10.32 -8.60 51.07
N GLY A 413 10.57 -8.41 52.35
CA GLY A 413 11.89 -8.59 52.92
C GLY A 413 11.91 -8.43 54.42
N ASP A 414 13.07 -8.14 54.98
CA ASP A 414 13.27 -8.08 56.42
C ASP A 414 12.74 -6.83 57.12
N HIS A 415 12.48 -5.75 56.38
CA HIS A 415 11.85 -4.53 56.89
C HIS A 415 10.32 -4.62 56.93
N ILE A 416 9.74 -5.77 56.57
CA ILE A 416 8.29 -5.98 56.56
C ILE A 416 7.86 -6.82 57.76
N SER A 417 7.02 -6.21 58.62
CA SER A 417 6.29 -6.93 59.66
C SER A 417 4.99 -7.51 59.12
N ILE A 418 4.60 -8.68 59.62
CA ILE A 418 3.34 -9.36 59.25
C ILE A 418 2.14 -8.47 59.60
N GLU A 419 2.16 -7.81 60.75
CA GLU A 419 1.09 -6.93 61.22
C GLU A 419 0.91 -5.72 60.30
N ASP A 420 2.01 -5.06 59.92
CA ASP A 420 1.99 -3.90 59.04
C ASP A 420 1.47 -4.24 57.65
N PHE A 421 1.94 -5.36 57.09
CA PHE A 421 1.45 -5.86 55.81
C PHE A 421 -0.05 -6.19 55.90
N ASN A 422 -0.46 -6.92 56.95
CA ASN A 422 -1.85 -7.33 57.12
C ASN A 422 -2.79 -6.14 57.31
N THR A 423 -2.31 -5.06 57.92
CA THR A 423 -3.09 -3.84 58.12
C THR A 423 -3.17 -2.99 56.85
N ARG A 424 -2.10 -2.89 56.05
CA ARG A 424 -2.00 -1.89 54.96
C ARG A 424 -2.03 -2.46 53.55
N LEU A 425 -1.50 -3.65 53.31
CA LEU A 425 -1.30 -4.20 51.96
C LEU A 425 -2.16 -5.44 51.66
N SER A 426 -2.63 -6.16 52.67
CA SER A 426 -3.44 -7.38 52.49
C SER A 426 -4.69 -7.16 51.64
N SER A 427 -5.31 -5.97 51.72
CA SER A 427 -6.53 -5.62 51.00
C SER A 427 -6.36 -5.61 49.47
N PHE A 428 -5.15 -5.34 48.97
CA PHE A 428 -4.84 -5.41 47.54
C PHE A 428 -4.93 -6.84 46.99
N PHE A 429 -4.61 -7.85 47.80
CA PHE A 429 -4.51 -9.25 47.39
C PHE A 429 -5.61 -10.13 47.99
N GLY A 430 -6.36 -9.64 48.98
CA GLY A 430 -7.38 -10.41 49.69
C GLY A 430 -6.81 -11.58 50.47
N ARG A 431 -5.55 -11.49 50.90
CA ARG A 431 -4.83 -12.52 51.68
C ARG A 431 -3.90 -11.86 52.69
N SER A 432 -3.85 -12.44 53.88
CA SER A 432 -2.96 -12.02 54.96
C SER A 432 -1.73 -12.91 55.01
N LEU A 433 -0.61 -12.34 55.46
CA LEU A 433 0.57 -13.10 55.85
C LEU A 433 0.28 -13.81 57.18
N ARG A 434 0.64 -15.09 57.23
CA ARG A 434 0.52 -15.94 58.42
C ARG A 434 1.81 -15.98 59.21
N ASP A 435 2.92 -16.23 58.51
CA ASP A 435 4.22 -16.51 59.12
C ASP A 435 5.36 -16.21 58.13
N ARG A 436 6.62 -16.28 58.58
CA ARG A 436 7.81 -16.15 57.75
C ARG A 436 8.78 -17.31 58.02
N LYS A 437 9.08 -18.07 56.97
CA LYS A 437 10.13 -19.09 56.96
C LYS A 437 11.47 -18.44 56.66
N ARG A 438 12.50 -18.74 57.45
CA ARG A 438 13.89 -18.30 57.24
C ARG A 438 14.82 -19.50 57.18
N GLY A 439 15.89 -19.40 56.40
CA GLY A 439 16.82 -20.49 56.16
C GLY A 439 18.26 -20.03 55.89
N PHE A 440 18.98 -19.66 56.94
CA PHE A 440 20.33 -20.17 57.28
C PHE A 440 20.69 -19.72 58.72
N GLY A 441 20.63 -20.66 59.68
CA GLY A 441 21.01 -20.47 61.08
C GLY A 441 20.45 -21.55 62.02
N HIS A 442 21.29 -22.55 62.36
CA HIS A 442 21.11 -23.62 63.37
C HIS A 442 19.70 -24.20 63.62
N GLU A 443 19.03 -24.69 62.58
CA GLU A 443 18.25 -25.93 62.54
C GLU A 443 17.74 -26.11 61.10
N GLN A 444 17.74 -27.35 60.62
CA GLN A 444 17.60 -27.74 59.22
C GLN A 444 16.30 -27.25 58.56
N ALA A 445 16.36 -26.14 57.82
CA ALA A 445 15.36 -25.83 56.81
C ALA A 445 16.04 -25.86 55.43
N ASP A 446 15.71 -26.87 54.62
CA ASP A 446 16.16 -26.91 53.23
C ASP A 446 15.62 -25.68 52.48
N PRO A 447 16.46 -25.04 51.64
CA PRO A 447 16.03 -23.93 50.81
C PRO A 447 14.89 -24.39 49.89
N ALA A 448 13.89 -23.53 49.72
CA ALA A 448 12.77 -23.86 48.85
C ALA A 448 13.17 -23.67 47.38
N ILE A 449 12.81 -24.62 46.53
CA ILE A 449 13.12 -24.63 45.09
C ILE A 449 11.92 -24.09 44.29
N LEU A 450 12.19 -23.34 43.22
CA LEU A 450 11.16 -22.85 42.28
C LEU A 450 10.37 -24.01 41.63
N SER A 451 9.03 -23.93 41.66
CA SER A 451 8.17 -24.81 40.87
C SER A 451 7.70 -24.10 39.61
N VAL A 452 8.09 -24.65 38.46
CA VAL A 452 7.76 -24.12 37.13
C VAL A 452 6.56 -24.89 36.57
N GLY A 453 5.36 -24.52 37.01
CA GLY A 453 4.08 -25.11 36.56
C GLY A 453 3.02 -24.06 36.25
N GLY A 454 2.11 -24.34 35.30
CA GLY A 454 0.96 -23.48 35.02
C GLY A 454 1.30 -22.09 34.44
N LEU A 455 2.31 -22.00 33.57
CA LEU A 455 2.85 -20.73 33.02
C LEU A 455 2.00 -20.11 31.88
N ASP A 456 0.68 -20.20 31.97
CA ASP A 456 -0.23 -19.64 30.94
C ASP A 456 -0.24 -18.10 30.96
N HIS A 457 0.19 -17.50 32.07
CA HIS A 457 0.18 -16.06 32.26
C HIS A 457 1.34 -15.37 31.51
N PRO A 458 1.11 -14.22 30.82
CA PRO A 458 2.17 -13.52 30.08
C PRO A 458 3.40 -13.16 30.93
N ALA A 459 3.21 -12.85 32.21
CA ALA A 459 4.31 -12.50 33.13
C ALA A 459 5.23 -13.69 33.48
N THR A 460 4.75 -14.94 33.33
CA THR A 460 5.49 -16.14 33.71
C THR A 460 5.94 -16.97 32.51
N ARG A 461 5.46 -16.65 31.30
CA ARG A 461 5.80 -17.36 30.06
C ARG A 461 7.31 -17.39 29.77
N LEU A 462 8.06 -16.36 30.17
CA LEU A 462 9.52 -16.31 29.98
C LEU A 462 10.25 -17.35 30.82
N LEU A 463 9.66 -17.79 31.93
CA LEU A 463 10.26 -18.78 32.84
C LEU A 463 10.23 -20.20 32.25
N ASN A 464 9.49 -20.44 31.16
CA ASN A 464 9.60 -21.67 30.37
C ASN A 464 11.02 -21.86 29.76
N ARG A 465 11.85 -20.81 29.76
CA ARG A 465 13.23 -20.86 29.25
C ARG A 465 14.25 -21.24 30.32
N ILE A 466 13.84 -21.35 31.59
CA ILE A 466 14.74 -21.80 32.66
C ILE A 466 14.96 -23.29 32.49
N THR A 467 16.21 -23.71 32.31
CA THR A 467 16.60 -25.12 32.18
C THR A 467 16.71 -25.81 33.53
N ASP A 468 17.17 -25.08 34.55
CA ASP A 468 17.52 -25.64 35.86
C ASP A 468 16.81 -24.87 37.00
N PRO A 469 15.51 -25.08 37.22
CA PRO A 469 14.75 -24.41 38.29
C PRO A 469 15.30 -24.66 39.70
N GLN A 470 16.11 -25.70 39.88
CA GLN A 470 16.76 -26.08 41.13
C GLN A 470 17.85 -25.10 41.56
N ASP A 471 18.40 -24.32 40.63
CA ASP A 471 19.42 -23.31 40.92
C ASP A 471 18.85 -22.06 41.60
N TYR A 472 17.52 -21.92 41.60
CA TYR A 472 16.80 -20.79 42.21
C TYR A 472 16.33 -21.18 43.61
N LEU A 473 17.14 -20.80 44.60
CA LEU A 473 16.93 -21.12 46.01
C LEU A 473 16.35 -19.93 46.76
N PHE A 474 15.28 -20.18 47.52
CA PHE A 474 14.65 -19.17 48.39
C PHE A 474 14.84 -19.55 49.85
N THR A 475 15.52 -18.68 50.59
CA THR A 475 15.85 -18.87 52.01
C THR A 475 14.91 -18.11 52.94
N ASP A 476 14.39 -16.96 52.50
CA ASP A 476 13.48 -16.13 53.26
C ASP A 476 12.14 -15.98 52.52
N LEU A 477 11.09 -16.57 53.07
CA LEU A 477 9.78 -16.64 52.43
C LEU A 477 8.66 -16.29 53.41
N PHE A 478 7.73 -15.45 52.97
CA PHE A 478 6.50 -15.20 53.70
C PHE A 478 5.39 -16.17 53.30
N LEU A 479 4.71 -16.71 54.31
CA LEU A 479 3.61 -17.65 54.16
C LEU A 479 2.28 -16.89 54.19
N LEU A 480 1.35 -17.28 53.31
CA LEU A 480 0.02 -16.70 53.21
C LEU A 480 -1.03 -17.59 53.83
N GLU A 481 -2.08 -16.97 54.37
CA GLU A 481 -3.33 -17.67 54.64
C GLU A 481 -3.98 -18.19 53.33
N PRO A 482 -4.73 -19.30 53.39
CA PRO A 482 -5.51 -19.80 52.26
C PRO A 482 -6.42 -18.70 51.70
N SER A 483 -6.58 -18.63 50.38
CA SER A 483 -7.38 -17.58 49.77
C SER A 483 -8.86 -17.74 50.13
N PRO A 484 -9.49 -16.77 50.82
CA PRO A 484 -10.91 -16.87 51.11
C PRO A 484 -11.78 -16.56 49.88
N ASN A 485 -11.33 -15.66 48.98
CA ASN A 485 -12.22 -15.00 48.01
C ASN A 485 -11.71 -14.96 46.54
N ASN A 486 -10.69 -15.73 46.15
CA ASN A 486 -10.12 -15.73 44.78
C ASN A 486 -9.72 -14.34 44.22
N GLN A 487 -9.54 -13.33 45.09
CA GLN A 487 -9.21 -11.95 44.70
C GLN A 487 -7.81 -11.82 44.09
N SER A 488 -6.90 -12.72 44.47
CA SER A 488 -5.56 -12.85 43.91
C SER A 488 -5.32 -14.25 43.34
N LYS A 489 -4.64 -14.30 42.20
CA LYS A 489 -4.20 -15.52 41.54
C LYS A 489 -2.73 -15.78 41.85
N THR A 490 -2.41 -16.99 42.27
CA THR A 490 -1.01 -17.44 42.37
C THR A 490 -0.45 -17.66 40.96
N LEU A 491 0.65 -16.99 40.64
CA LEU A 491 1.36 -17.09 39.36
C LEU A 491 2.58 -17.99 39.41
N LEU A 492 3.31 -17.97 40.54
CA LEU A 492 4.44 -18.86 40.79
C LEU A 492 4.29 -19.46 42.18
N SER A 493 4.74 -20.70 42.31
CA SER A 493 4.78 -21.42 43.58
C SER A 493 6.14 -22.10 43.72
N LEU A 494 6.46 -22.53 44.93
CA LEU A 494 7.63 -23.32 45.23
C LEU A 494 7.28 -24.81 45.12
N SER A 495 8.30 -25.65 45.05
CA SER A 495 8.18 -27.12 45.01
C SER A 495 7.41 -27.70 46.20
N SER A 496 7.48 -27.03 47.36
CA SER A 496 6.73 -27.35 48.57
C SER A 496 5.26 -26.86 48.55
N GLY A 497 4.84 -26.15 47.50
CA GLY A 497 3.46 -25.74 47.25
C GLY A 497 3.11 -24.33 47.73
N GLU A 498 4.00 -23.65 48.45
CA GLU A 498 3.79 -22.27 48.87
C GLU A 498 3.80 -21.32 47.67
N PRO A 499 2.91 -20.31 47.63
CA PRO A 499 2.98 -19.24 46.64
C PRO A 499 4.29 -18.47 46.74
N LEU A 500 4.83 -18.03 45.60
CA LEU A 500 5.99 -17.14 45.50
C LEU A 500 5.60 -15.79 44.88
N LEU A 501 4.78 -15.81 43.84
CA LEU A 501 4.31 -14.60 43.14
C LEU A 501 2.79 -14.64 43.00
N LEU A 502 2.11 -13.60 43.47
CA LEU A 502 0.68 -13.38 43.26
C LEU A 502 0.43 -12.27 42.26
N SER A 503 -0.75 -12.30 41.63
CA SER A 503 -1.31 -11.18 40.90
C SER A 503 -2.72 -10.86 41.35
N ALA A 504 -3.06 -9.58 41.42
CA ALA A 504 -4.39 -9.09 41.74
C ALA A 504 -4.76 -7.91 40.85
N LYS A 505 -6.02 -7.83 40.43
CA LYS A 505 -6.54 -6.71 39.65
C LYS A 505 -7.21 -5.71 40.59
N ILE A 506 -6.79 -4.45 40.53
CA ILE A 506 -7.30 -3.38 41.41
C ILE A 506 -7.83 -2.25 40.54
N GLY A 507 -9.15 -2.14 40.44
CA GLY A 507 -9.78 -1.22 39.49
C GLY A 507 -9.36 -1.56 38.04
N LYS A 508 -8.70 -0.60 37.37
CA LYS A 508 -8.15 -0.82 36.02
C LYS A 508 -6.69 -1.30 36.02
N GLY A 509 -6.00 -1.23 37.15
CA GLY A 509 -4.58 -1.58 37.26
C GLY A 509 -4.35 -3.01 37.73
N GLN A 510 -3.06 -3.35 37.82
CA GLN A 510 -2.58 -4.68 38.18
C GLN A 510 -1.53 -4.57 39.28
N ALA A 511 -1.67 -5.34 40.35
CA ALA A 511 -0.67 -5.48 41.39
C ALA A 511 -0.05 -6.88 41.38
N PHE A 512 1.22 -6.95 41.72
CA PHE A 512 1.99 -8.16 41.92
C PHE A 512 2.61 -8.16 43.31
N LEU A 513 2.55 -9.29 43.99
CA LEU A 513 3.18 -9.50 45.28
C LEU A 513 4.18 -10.65 45.18
N TYR A 514 5.43 -10.34 45.43
CA TYR A 514 6.51 -11.30 45.49
C TYR A 514 6.88 -11.55 46.95
N LEU A 515 6.76 -12.80 47.40
CA LEU A 515 6.76 -13.18 48.82
C LEU A 515 8.15 -13.43 49.40
N SER A 516 9.19 -13.06 48.67
CA SER A 516 10.61 -13.20 49.02
C SER A 516 11.34 -11.88 48.78
N THR A 517 12.60 -11.80 49.21
CA THR A 517 13.54 -10.71 48.93
C THR A 517 13.99 -10.71 47.47
N MET A 518 14.30 -9.53 46.93
CA MET A 518 14.79 -9.35 45.54
C MET A 518 16.31 -9.43 45.40
#